data_AF-A0A3C0HIZ9-F1
#
_entry.id   AF-A0A3C0HIZ9-F1
#
_cell.length_a   1.000
_cell.length_b   1.000
_cell.length_c   1.000
_cell.angle_alpha   90.00
_cell.angle_beta   90.00
_cell.angle_gamma   90.00
#
_symmetry.space_group_name_H-M   'P 1'
#
loop_
_entity.id
_entity.type
_entity.pdbx_description
1 polymer ?
#
loop_
_entity_poly.entity_id
_entity_poly.type
_entity_poly.pdbx_seq_one_letter_code
_entity_poly.pdbx_strand_id
1 'polypeptide(L)'
;MAKLSRDRTVATLHPRENLHATGVLAANAAEVIVDAHGCASFALDLRGTATLTVEVSGTADGTNWAAIAIRPINQVGTRYVVAPAFAGATAGTWKGSCAGYDRVRVRVTAYTSGSLVATLLASTAPLDQSLVGTTTTDAVTAVGTAGAAVTLTLPSPGTGLRHYITYLSMTRFAAAALTAAATPVTITTTNLPGALAFSFPADAALQGSTTFLREDFAVPIASSAQATATTVVLPATTGVIWRATAGFYPAP
;
A
#
# COMPACT_ATOMS: atom_id res chain seq x y z
N MET A 1 -20.76 16.26 14.29
CA MET A 1 -22.12 15.71 14.49
C MET A 1 -21.98 14.24 14.85
N ALA A 2 -22.60 13.78 15.95
CA ALA A 2 -22.65 12.35 16.24
C ALA A 2 -23.47 11.65 15.13
N LYS A 3 -22.87 10.67 14.46
CA LYS A 3 -23.51 9.96 13.35
C LYS A 3 -24.56 9.01 13.94
N LEU A 4 -25.83 9.37 13.80
CA LEU A 4 -26.95 8.48 14.17
C LEU A 4 -27.07 7.39 13.11
N SER A 5 -26.97 6.13 13.49
CA SER A 5 -27.17 4.99 12.59
C SER A 5 -28.24 4.07 13.17
N ARG A 6 -29.24 3.72 12.35
CA ARG A 6 -30.34 2.85 12.74
C ARG A 6 -29.87 1.41 12.81
N ASP A 7 -30.18 0.72 13.90
CA ASP A 7 -30.11 -0.73 13.95
C ASP A 7 -31.26 -1.32 13.12
N ARG A 8 -30.95 -2.18 12.16
CA ARG A 8 -31.96 -2.83 11.31
C ARG A 8 -32.64 -4.01 12.00
N THR A 9 -32.05 -4.54 13.06
CA THR A 9 -32.60 -5.66 13.83
C THR A 9 -33.55 -5.20 14.93
N VAL A 10 -33.33 -4.00 15.47
CA VAL A 10 -34.17 -3.37 16.49
C VAL A 10 -34.57 -2.02 15.95
N ALA A 11 -35.86 -1.82 15.63
CA ALA A 11 -36.36 -0.63 14.92
C ALA A 11 -36.20 0.72 15.67
N THR A 12 -35.37 0.79 16.71
CA THR A 12 -35.07 1.95 17.55
C THR A 12 -33.71 2.57 17.18
N LEU A 13 -33.65 3.91 17.16
CA LEU A 13 -32.38 4.65 17.03
C LEU A 13 -31.66 4.64 18.39
N HIS A 14 -30.73 3.70 18.60
CA HIS A 14 -29.81 3.77 19.74
C HIS A 14 -28.53 4.54 19.35
N PRO A 15 -27.95 5.36 20.25
CA PRO A 15 -26.56 5.79 20.09
C PRO A 15 -25.69 4.54 20.08
N ARG A 16 -25.12 4.19 18.92
CA ARG A 16 -24.45 2.90 18.75
C ARG A 16 -23.19 2.78 19.62
N GLU A 17 -23.21 1.78 20.48
CA GLU A 17 -22.01 1.08 20.92
C GLU A 17 -21.32 0.39 19.73
N ASN A 18 -20.04 0.04 19.89
CA ASN A 18 -19.33 -0.68 18.84
C ASN A 18 -19.98 -2.04 18.60
N LEU A 19 -20.27 -2.36 17.33
CA LEU A 19 -20.80 -3.67 16.95
C LEU A 19 -19.66 -4.68 16.95
N HIS A 20 -19.88 -5.88 17.49
CA HIS A 20 -18.84 -6.90 17.52
C HIS A 20 -19.37 -8.27 17.09
N ALA A 21 -18.49 -9.06 16.48
CA ALA A 21 -18.75 -10.44 16.13
C ALA A 21 -17.47 -11.25 16.36
N THR A 22 -17.60 -12.41 17.00
CA THR A 22 -16.48 -13.30 17.28
C THR A 22 -16.79 -14.69 16.74
N GLY A 23 -15.80 -15.34 16.14
CA GLY A 23 -15.92 -16.72 15.70
C GLY A 23 -14.57 -17.38 15.42
N VAL A 24 -14.61 -18.66 15.12
CA VAL A 24 -13.41 -19.48 14.89
C VAL A 24 -13.20 -19.72 13.40
N LEU A 25 -12.02 -19.38 12.91
CA LEU A 25 -11.51 -19.67 11.57
C LEU A 25 -10.66 -20.94 11.64
N ALA A 26 -11.27 -22.11 11.40
CA ALA A 26 -10.61 -23.42 11.52
C ALA A 26 -10.78 -24.34 10.30
N ALA A 27 -11.32 -23.83 9.19
CA ALA A 27 -11.48 -24.58 7.95
C ALA A 27 -11.49 -23.63 6.75
N ASN A 28 -11.34 -24.19 5.55
CA ASN A 28 -11.52 -23.41 4.32
C ASN A 28 -12.94 -22.84 4.27
N ALA A 29 -13.08 -21.59 3.80
CA ALA A 29 -14.32 -20.84 3.77
C ALA A 29 -15.00 -20.58 5.14
N ALA A 30 -14.37 -20.91 6.26
CA ALA A 30 -14.82 -20.43 7.57
C ALA A 30 -14.83 -18.89 7.57
N GLU A 31 -15.90 -18.29 8.06
CA GLU A 31 -16.05 -16.83 8.07
C GLU A 31 -16.70 -16.32 9.36
N VAL A 32 -16.38 -15.07 9.70
CA VAL A 32 -17.03 -14.28 10.73
C VAL A 32 -17.51 -12.99 10.08
N ILE A 33 -18.77 -12.64 10.30
CA ILE A 33 -19.42 -11.48 9.69
C ILE A 33 -19.91 -10.55 10.79
N VAL A 34 -19.66 -9.26 10.63
CA VAL A 34 -20.23 -8.19 11.46
C VAL A 34 -21.05 -7.25 10.57
N ASP A 35 -22.18 -6.81 11.09
CA ASP A 35 -22.91 -5.71 10.48
C ASP A 35 -22.10 -4.41 10.64
N ALA A 36 -21.94 -3.65 9.55
CA ALA A 36 -21.11 -2.44 9.49
C ALA A 36 -21.88 -1.20 9.02
N HIS A 37 -23.20 -1.32 8.81
CA HIS A 37 -24.04 -0.23 8.32
C HIS A 37 -23.93 1.02 9.21
N GLY A 38 -23.57 2.14 8.59
CA GLY A 38 -23.40 3.42 9.29
C GLY A 38 -22.05 3.58 10.02
N CYS A 39 -21.30 2.50 10.24
CA CYS A 39 -19.94 2.53 10.76
C CYS A 39 -18.98 3.17 9.74
N ALA A 40 -17.87 3.69 10.23
CA ALA A 40 -16.81 4.30 9.43
C ALA A 40 -15.56 3.43 9.40
N SER A 41 -15.26 2.72 10.49
CA SER A 41 -14.09 1.86 10.61
C SER A 41 -14.42 0.55 11.30
N PHE A 42 -13.52 -0.42 11.16
CA PHE A 42 -13.53 -1.62 11.96
C PHE A 42 -12.12 -1.99 12.43
N ALA A 43 -12.07 -2.75 13.52
CA ALA A 43 -10.90 -3.46 13.97
C ALA A 43 -11.11 -4.98 13.81
N LEU A 44 -10.04 -5.69 13.50
CA LEU A 44 -9.98 -7.15 13.47
C LEU A 44 -8.89 -7.59 14.44
N ASP A 45 -9.24 -8.42 15.41
CA ASP A 45 -8.28 -9.10 16.27
C ASP A 45 -8.24 -10.59 15.94
N LEU A 46 -7.06 -11.10 15.59
CA LEU A 46 -6.83 -12.50 15.31
C LEU A 46 -5.95 -13.11 16.42
N ARG A 47 -6.45 -14.16 17.08
CA ARG A 47 -5.74 -14.86 18.16
C ARG A 47 -5.66 -16.36 17.89
N GLY A 48 -4.56 -16.97 18.29
CA GLY A 48 -4.32 -18.41 18.12
C GLY A 48 -3.12 -18.70 17.23
N THR A 49 -3.07 -19.94 16.72
CA THR A 49 -1.97 -20.42 15.90
C THR A 49 -2.56 -21.22 14.74
N ALA A 50 -2.30 -20.76 13.51
CA ALA A 50 -2.79 -21.40 12.31
C ALA A 50 -1.86 -21.13 11.13
N THR A 51 -1.87 -22.06 10.18
CA THR A 51 -1.37 -21.83 8.83
C THR A 51 -2.58 -21.78 7.92
N LEU A 52 -3.05 -20.58 7.64
CA LEU A 52 -4.18 -20.33 6.75
C LEU A 52 -4.03 -18.96 6.10
N THR A 53 -4.84 -18.71 5.08
CA THR A 53 -4.96 -17.44 4.40
C THR A 53 -6.33 -16.86 4.67
N VAL A 54 -6.37 -15.60 5.12
CA VAL A 54 -7.60 -14.87 5.40
C VAL A 54 -7.74 -13.68 4.45
N GLU A 55 -8.98 -13.40 4.06
CA GLU A 55 -9.41 -12.20 3.38
C GLU A 55 -10.40 -11.42 4.26
N VAL A 56 -10.27 -10.08 4.23
CA VAL A 56 -11.27 -9.17 4.79
C VAL A 56 -11.97 -8.47 3.64
N SER A 57 -13.30 -8.51 3.64
CA SER A 57 -14.11 -7.98 2.54
C SER A 57 -15.39 -7.33 3.07
N GLY A 58 -15.89 -6.34 2.37
CA GLY A 58 -17.17 -5.67 2.65
C GLY A 58 -18.18 -5.90 1.54
N THR A 59 -19.46 -5.84 1.89
CA THR A 59 -20.56 -5.90 0.91
C THR A 59 -21.54 -4.76 1.16
N ALA A 60 -22.06 -4.17 0.10
CA ALA A 60 -23.12 -3.16 0.15
C ALA A 60 -24.52 -3.74 -0.13
N ASP A 61 -24.59 -4.93 -0.74
CA ASP A 61 -25.82 -5.58 -1.22
C ASP A 61 -26.06 -6.97 -0.61
N GLY A 62 -25.15 -7.44 0.26
CA GLY A 62 -25.20 -8.76 0.89
C GLY A 62 -24.72 -9.91 0.00
N THR A 63 -24.40 -9.65 -1.27
CA THR A 63 -24.09 -10.69 -2.27
C THR A 63 -22.69 -10.51 -2.86
N ASN A 64 -22.36 -9.30 -3.30
CA ASN A 64 -21.07 -8.96 -3.87
C ASN A 64 -20.12 -8.46 -2.78
N TRP A 65 -18.95 -9.09 -2.68
CA TRP A 65 -17.95 -8.79 -1.65
C TRP A 65 -16.70 -8.19 -2.30
N ALA A 66 -16.32 -7.00 -1.85
CA ALA A 66 -15.11 -6.32 -2.27
C ALA A 66 -14.06 -6.41 -1.16
N ALA A 67 -12.81 -6.73 -1.51
CA ALA A 67 -11.71 -6.80 -0.56
C ALA A 67 -11.48 -5.42 0.08
N ILE A 68 -11.23 -5.41 1.39
CA ILE A 68 -10.91 -4.20 2.14
C ILE A 68 -9.44 -4.22 2.53
N ALA A 69 -8.75 -3.12 2.21
CA ALA A 69 -7.41 -2.87 2.69
C ALA A 69 -7.40 -2.61 4.20
N ILE A 70 -6.47 -3.27 4.89
CA ILE A 70 -6.30 -3.14 6.34
C ILE A 70 -4.83 -2.96 6.69
N ARG A 71 -4.57 -2.42 7.86
CA ARG A 71 -3.22 -2.20 8.39
C ARG A 71 -3.10 -2.71 9.83
N PRO A 72 -1.93 -3.19 10.27
CA PRO A 72 -1.73 -3.60 11.66
C PRO A 72 -1.68 -2.38 12.58
N ILE A 73 -2.11 -2.53 13.83
CA ILE A 73 -2.00 -1.47 14.86
C ILE A 73 -0.64 -1.52 15.56
N ASN A 74 -0.11 -2.73 15.79
CA ASN A 74 0.99 -2.97 16.74
C ASN A 74 2.25 -3.56 16.08
N GLN A 75 2.42 -3.45 14.76
CA GLN A 75 3.62 -3.95 14.07
C GLN A 75 4.55 -2.81 13.64
N VAL A 76 5.84 -3.13 13.56
CA VAL A 76 6.88 -2.26 13.00
C VAL A 76 6.62 -2.12 11.50
N GLY A 77 5.84 -1.11 11.13
CA GLY A 77 5.40 -0.84 9.76
C GLY A 77 3.88 -0.70 9.67
N THR A 78 3.40 0.51 9.34
CA THR A 78 1.98 0.84 9.17
C THR A 78 1.47 0.53 7.76
N ARG A 79 2.05 -0.49 7.12
CA ARG A 79 1.80 -0.84 5.72
C ARG A 79 0.38 -1.39 5.55
N TYR A 80 -0.33 -0.89 4.54
CA TYR A 80 -1.59 -1.52 4.14
C TYR A 80 -1.34 -2.85 3.45
N VAL A 81 -2.15 -3.82 3.81
CA VAL A 81 -2.20 -5.14 3.18
C VAL A 81 -3.62 -5.31 2.65
N VAL A 82 -3.73 -5.65 1.36
CA VAL A 82 -4.99 -6.10 0.75
C VAL A 82 -4.87 -7.59 0.49
N ALA A 83 -5.94 -8.29 0.84
CA ALA A 83 -6.10 -9.70 0.57
C ALA A 83 -6.15 -10.02 -0.94
N PRO A 84 -5.86 -11.27 -1.34
CA PRO A 84 -5.48 -12.39 -0.48
C PRO A 84 -3.98 -12.26 -0.24
N ALA A 85 -3.49 -12.05 0.97
CA ALA A 85 -3.45 -13.10 1.95
C ALA A 85 -2.69 -12.56 3.16
N PHE A 86 -3.24 -12.70 4.35
CA PHE A 86 -2.37 -13.03 5.47
C PHE A 86 -1.84 -14.45 5.26
N ALA A 87 -0.86 -14.64 4.38
CA ALA A 87 -0.27 -15.95 4.19
C ALA A 87 0.45 -16.32 5.50
N GLY A 88 0.02 -17.40 6.17
CA GLY A 88 0.53 -17.77 7.49
C GLY A 88 -0.06 -16.91 8.62
N ALA A 89 -1.36 -16.62 8.53
CA ALA A 89 -2.10 -15.65 9.34
C ALA A 89 -1.50 -15.31 10.72
N THR A 90 -0.76 -14.19 10.73
CA THR A 90 -0.12 -13.64 11.91
C THR A 90 -1.18 -13.16 12.90
N ALA A 91 -1.18 -13.74 14.10
CA ALA A 91 -1.97 -13.23 15.21
C ALA A 91 -1.65 -11.74 15.44
N GLY A 92 -2.68 -10.94 15.68
CA GLY A 92 -2.51 -9.50 15.83
C GLY A 92 -3.80 -8.72 15.60
N THR A 93 -3.70 -7.42 15.83
CA THR A 93 -4.82 -6.50 15.70
C THR A 93 -4.62 -5.59 14.50
N TRP A 94 -5.67 -5.47 13.69
CA TRP A 94 -5.71 -4.79 12.41
C TRP A 94 -6.86 -3.77 12.39
N LYS A 95 -6.76 -2.75 11.54
CA LYS A 95 -7.82 -1.76 11.32
C LYS A 95 -8.04 -1.51 9.84
N GLY A 96 -9.29 -1.24 9.48
CA GLY A 96 -9.72 -0.89 8.12
C GLY A 96 -10.89 0.09 8.11
N SER A 97 -11.18 0.64 6.93
CA SER A 97 -12.39 1.42 6.69
C SER A 97 -13.53 0.48 6.29
N CYS A 98 -14.71 0.67 6.88
CA CYS A 98 -15.93 -0.01 6.42
C CYS A 98 -16.98 0.98 5.90
N ALA A 99 -16.62 2.25 5.74
CA ALA A 99 -17.51 3.26 5.20
C ALA A 99 -18.01 2.84 3.80
N GLY A 100 -19.33 2.77 3.63
CA GLY A 100 -19.96 2.37 2.38
C GLY A 100 -20.36 0.90 2.29
N TYR A 101 -20.00 0.07 3.27
CA TYR A 101 -20.44 -1.33 3.35
C TYR A 101 -21.56 -1.52 4.38
N ASP A 102 -22.51 -2.40 4.07
CA ASP A 102 -23.57 -2.85 4.98
C ASP A 102 -23.05 -3.90 5.96
N ARG A 103 -22.16 -4.78 5.49
CA ARG A 103 -21.49 -5.83 6.28
C ARG A 103 -20.02 -5.95 5.94
N VAL A 104 -19.23 -6.37 6.93
CA VAL A 104 -17.83 -6.74 6.78
C VAL A 104 -17.66 -8.18 7.23
N ARG A 105 -16.87 -8.93 6.49
CA ARG A 105 -16.49 -10.29 6.87
C ARG A 105 -14.99 -10.47 6.87
N VAL A 106 -14.58 -11.47 7.64
CA VAL A 106 -13.26 -12.08 7.59
C VAL A 106 -13.47 -13.55 7.22
N ARG A 107 -12.82 -14.02 6.15
CA ARG A 107 -13.04 -15.36 5.58
C ARG A 107 -11.73 -16.05 5.26
N VAL A 108 -11.64 -17.35 5.53
CA VAL A 108 -10.52 -18.20 5.11
C VAL A 108 -10.64 -18.52 3.62
N THR A 109 -9.61 -18.17 2.83
CA THR A 109 -9.54 -18.44 1.39
C THR A 109 -8.58 -19.59 1.04
N ALA A 110 -7.68 -19.93 1.96
CA ALA A 110 -6.90 -21.17 1.90
C ALA A 110 -6.62 -21.66 3.33
N TYR A 111 -6.72 -22.96 3.56
CA TYR A 111 -6.50 -23.57 4.88
C TYR A 111 -5.42 -24.65 4.79
N THR A 112 -4.50 -24.65 5.76
CA THR A 112 -3.49 -25.71 5.90
C THR A 112 -3.62 -26.40 7.26
N SER A 113 -3.59 -25.66 8.37
CA SER A 113 -3.70 -26.24 9.71
C SER A 113 -4.03 -25.20 10.80
N GLY A 114 -4.40 -25.68 11.98
CA GLY A 114 -4.64 -24.87 13.18
C GLY A 114 -5.96 -24.10 13.15
N SER A 115 -6.08 -23.10 14.02
CA SER A 115 -7.28 -22.26 14.13
C SER A 115 -6.97 -20.87 14.65
N LEU A 116 -7.73 -19.88 14.18
CA LEU A 116 -7.72 -18.53 14.74
C LEU A 116 -9.09 -18.18 15.28
N VAL A 117 -9.14 -17.52 16.43
CA VAL A 117 -10.31 -16.77 16.88
C VAL A 117 -10.24 -15.39 16.25
N ALA A 118 -11.26 -15.04 15.47
CA ALA A 118 -11.40 -13.74 14.85
C ALA A 118 -12.49 -12.94 15.56
N THR A 119 -12.11 -11.75 16.02
CA THR A 119 -13.02 -10.76 16.61
C THR A 119 -13.06 -9.54 15.70
N LEU A 120 -14.21 -9.27 15.11
CA LEU A 120 -14.48 -8.05 14.37
C LEU A 120 -15.19 -7.04 15.29
N LEU A 121 -14.79 -5.78 15.20
CA LEU A 121 -15.41 -4.68 15.92
C LEU A 121 -15.62 -3.49 14.98
N ALA A 122 -16.86 -3.15 14.65
CA ALA A 122 -17.22 -2.02 13.80
C ALA A 122 -17.60 -0.79 14.63
N SER A 123 -17.10 0.39 14.24
CA SER A 123 -17.26 1.64 14.98
C SER A 123 -17.65 2.80 14.06
N THR A 124 -18.39 3.76 14.62
CA THR A 124 -18.71 5.03 13.94
C THR A 124 -17.54 6.00 13.92
N ALA A 125 -16.50 5.76 14.73
CA ALA A 125 -15.29 6.56 14.73
C ALA A 125 -14.57 6.45 13.38
N PRO A 126 -14.19 7.57 12.75
CA PRO A 126 -13.46 7.54 11.49
C PRO A 126 -12.07 6.93 11.72
N LEU A 127 -11.60 6.19 10.71
CA LEU A 127 -10.20 5.80 10.68
C LEU A 127 -9.36 7.03 10.31
N ASP A 128 -8.53 7.51 11.23
CA ASP A 128 -7.57 8.56 10.88
C ASP A 128 -6.49 7.97 9.95
N GLN A 129 -6.54 8.40 8.70
CA GLN A 129 -5.59 8.02 7.66
C GLN A 129 -4.59 9.15 7.35
N SER A 130 -4.82 10.36 7.86
CA SER A 130 -4.07 11.56 7.48
C SER A 130 -2.63 11.57 8.02
N LEU A 131 -2.45 11.10 9.26
CA LEU A 131 -1.16 11.11 9.95
C LEU A 131 -0.29 9.88 9.66
N VAL A 132 -0.92 8.76 9.32
CA VAL A 132 -0.23 7.47 9.10
C VAL A 132 -0.03 7.17 7.63
N GLY A 133 -0.93 7.68 6.78
CA GLY A 133 -0.91 7.49 5.33
C GLY A 133 -0.11 8.55 4.59
N THR A 134 0.87 9.21 5.22
CA THR A 134 1.80 10.16 4.56
C THR A 134 3.26 9.89 4.90
N THR A 135 3.54 8.90 5.75
CA THR A 135 4.90 8.54 6.15
C THR A 135 5.53 7.58 5.14
N THR A 136 6.81 7.79 4.83
CA THR A 136 7.57 6.84 4.00
C THR A 136 7.79 5.55 4.78
N THR A 137 7.11 4.45 4.41
CA THR A 137 7.26 3.15 5.08
C THR A 137 8.29 2.25 4.40
N ASP A 138 8.47 2.43 3.09
CA ASP A 138 9.31 1.58 2.26
C ASP A 138 10.22 2.44 1.38
N ALA A 139 11.39 1.90 1.04
CA ALA A 139 12.31 2.50 0.10
C ALA A 139 12.98 1.42 -0.76
N VAL A 140 13.17 1.72 -2.04
CA VAL A 140 13.94 0.87 -2.96
C VAL A 140 15.07 1.70 -3.55
N THR A 141 16.25 1.09 -3.67
CA THR A 141 17.42 1.68 -4.35
C THR A 141 17.88 0.75 -5.46
N ALA A 142 18.19 1.32 -6.62
CA ALA A 142 18.85 0.61 -7.72
C ALA A 142 20.16 1.35 -8.08
N VAL A 143 21.22 0.58 -8.31
CA VAL A 143 22.54 1.09 -8.70
C VAL A 143 23.03 0.29 -9.89
N GLY A 144 23.54 0.98 -10.91
CA GLY A 144 24.10 0.37 -12.11
C GLY A 144 25.61 0.29 -12.10
N THR A 145 26.13 -0.32 -13.15
CA THR A 145 27.53 -0.23 -13.56
C THR A 145 27.70 0.88 -14.60
N ALA A 146 28.95 1.28 -14.86
CA ALA A 146 29.23 2.33 -15.83
C ALA A 146 28.71 1.95 -17.23
N GLY A 147 27.99 2.86 -17.89
CA GLY A 147 27.46 2.63 -19.24
C GLY A 147 26.12 1.88 -19.29
N ALA A 148 25.65 1.28 -18.19
CA ALA A 148 24.45 0.47 -18.17
C ALA A 148 23.18 1.29 -17.91
N ALA A 149 22.06 0.87 -18.50
CA ALA A 149 20.75 1.33 -18.06
C ALA A 149 20.42 0.76 -16.67
N VAL A 150 19.69 1.51 -15.87
CA VAL A 150 19.24 1.11 -14.54
C VAL A 150 17.74 1.26 -14.46
N THR A 151 17.05 0.23 -13.99
CA THR A 151 15.62 0.31 -13.71
C THR A 151 15.39 0.14 -12.21
N LEU A 152 14.96 1.20 -11.55
CA LEU A 152 14.39 1.08 -10.21
C LEU A 152 12.96 0.57 -10.36
N THR A 153 12.64 -0.53 -9.69
CA THR A 153 11.31 -1.13 -9.71
C THR A 153 10.73 -1.13 -8.30
N LEU A 154 9.60 -0.45 -8.14
CA LEU A 154 8.72 -0.64 -7.00
C LEU A 154 7.81 -1.84 -7.34
N PRO A 155 7.93 -2.98 -6.64
CA PRO A 155 7.09 -4.15 -6.89
C PRO A 155 5.61 -3.79 -6.78
N SER A 156 4.72 -4.51 -7.47
CA SER A 156 3.28 -4.26 -7.37
C SER A 156 2.83 -4.13 -5.91
N PRO A 157 2.06 -3.10 -5.54
CA PRO A 157 1.62 -2.90 -4.16
C PRO A 157 0.56 -3.92 -3.73
N GLY A 158 0.03 -4.72 -4.66
CA GLY A 158 -1.10 -5.62 -4.45
C GLY A 158 -2.42 -5.08 -4.98
N THR A 159 -3.41 -5.95 -5.10
CA THR A 159 -4.77 -5.61 -5.56
C THR A 159 -5.36 -4.49 -4.73
N GLY A 160 -6.00 -3.51 -5.35
CA GLY A 160 -6.67 -2.41 -4.62
C GLY A 160 -5.72 -1.42 -3.92
N LEU A 161 -4.41 -1.51 -4.14
CA LEU A 161 -3.41 -0.59 -3.59
C LEU A 161 -2.69 0.17 -4.70
N ARG A 162 -2.21 1.37 -4.37
CA ARG A 162 -1.36 2.26 -5.18
C ARG A 162 -0.04 2.52 -4.45
N HIS A 163 0.98 2.90 -5.20
CA HIS A 163 2.17 3.52 -4.61
C HIS A 163 1.90 5.00 -4.39
N TYR A 164 2.22 5.50 -3.22
CA TYR A 164 2.30 6.93 -2.94
C TYR A 164 3.77 7.29 -2.76
N ILE A 165 4.33 7.98 -3.74
CA ILE A 165 5.74 8.34 -3.79
C ILE A 165 5.97 9.61 -2.98
N THR A 166 6.80 9.52 -1.95
CA THR A 166 7.13 10.63 -1.06
C THR A 166 8.36 11.40 -1.55
N TYR A 167 9.34 10.69 -2.12
CA TYR A 167 10.48 11.31 -2.77
C TYR A 167 11.07 10.41 -3.86
N LEU A 168 11.75 11.05 -4.80
CA LEU A 168 12.60 10.43 -5.81
C LEU A 168 13.97 11.09 -5.78
N SER A 169 15.02 10.31 -5.57
CA SER A 169 16.40 10.76 -5.63
C SER A 169 17.14 10.00 -6.72
N MET A 170 17.71 10.73 -7.67
CA MET A 170 18.48 10.19 -8.78
C MET A 170 19.85 10.85 -8.79
N THR A 171 20.88 10.06 -9.03
CA THR A 171 22.25 10.51 -9.04
C THR A 171 22.94 9.99 -10.28
N ARG A 172 23.57 10.91 -10.99
CA ARG A 172 24.47 10.66 -12.10
C ARG A 172 25.91 10.81 -11.62
N PHE A 173 26.68 9.73 -11.66
CA PHE A 173 28.10 9.75 -11.35
C PHE A 173 28.92 9.59 -12.63
N ALA A 174 29.86 10.49 -12.89
CA ALA A 174 30.77 10.40 -14.03
C ALA A 174 31.91 9.41 -13.72
N ALA A 175 31.75 8.15 -14.14
CA ALA A 175 32.77 7.12 -14.00
C ALA A 175 33.95 7.30 -14.96
N ALA A 176 33.77 8.09 -16.03
CA ALA A 176 34.80 8.57 -16.95
C ALA A 176 34.56 10.06 -17.26
N ALA A 177 35.52 10.70 -17.93
CA ALA A 177 35.31 12.04 -18.46
C ALA A 177 34.18 12.02 -19.52
N LEU A 178 33.17 12.86 -19.33
CA LEU A 178 32.00 12.95 -20.20
C LEU A 178 32.20 14.04 -21.25
N THR A 179 31.72 13.78 -22.46
CA THR A 179 31.68 14.76 -23.56
C THR A 179 30.28 15.35 -23.62
N ALA A 180 30.17 16.65 -23.91
CA ALA A 180 28.89 17.31 -24.03
C ALA A 180 28.10 16.79 -25.25
N ALA A 181 26.78 16.71 -25.13
CA ALA A 181 25.86 16.36 -26.21
C ALA A 181 24.66 17.33 -26.27
N ALA A 182 24.04 17.46 -27.45
CA ALA A 182 22.93 18.38 -27.66
C ALA A 182 21.60 17.92 -27.02
N THR A 183 21.40 16.60 -26.89
CA THR A 183 20.19 16.03 -26.31
C THR A 183 20.38 15.74 -24.83
N PRO A 184 19.50 16.26 -23.94
CA PRO A 184 19.56 15.94 -22.52
C PRO A 184 19.30 14.44 -22.28
N VAL A 185 19.77 13.95 -21.15
CA VAL A 185 19.49 12.57 -20.75
C VAL A 185 18.15 12.53 -20.04
N THR A 186 17.17 11.87 -20.65
CA THR A 186 15.81 11.76 -20.11
C THR A 186 15.62 10.46 -19.35
N ILE A 187 15.21 10.59 -18.08
CA ILE A 187 14.76 9.50 -17.24
C ILE A 187 13.25 9.40 -17.38
N THR A 188 12.76 8.20 -17.66
CA THR A 188 11.33 7.96 -17.85
C THR A 188 10.76 7.18 -16.68
N THR A 189 9.47 7.38 -16.43
CA THR A 189 8.75 6.60 -15.42
C THR A 189 7.57 5.89 -16.05
N THR A 190 7.19 4.75 -15.46
CA THR A 190 5.92 4.09 -15.77
C THR A 190 5.05 4.11 -14.54
N ASN A 191 3.74 4.14 -14.75
CA ASN A 191 2.73 4.15 -13.69
C ASN A 191 2.78 5.37 -12.74
N LEU A 192 3.50 6.44 -13.09
CA LEU A 192 3.32 7.76 -12.48
C LEU A 192 2.37 8.62 -13.34
N PRO A 193 1.64 9.57 -12.73
CA PRO A 193 0.72 10.44 -13.45
C PRO A 193 1.38 11.14 -14.63
N GLY A 194 0.74 11.08 -15.79
CA GLY A 194 1.22 11.71 -17.02
C GLY A 194 2.53 11.14 -17.58
N ALA A 195 2.98 9.97 -17.10
CA ALA A 195 4.28 9.41 -17.43
C ALA A 195 5.42 10.42 -17.17
N LEU A 196 5.46 10.95 -15.94
CA LEU A 196 6.43 11.94 -15.49
C LEU A 196 7.86 11.58 -15.93
N ALA A 197 8.59 12.57 -16.45
CA ALA A 197 9.95 12.40 -16.93
C ALA A 197 10.86 13.47 -16.33
N PHE A 198 12.12 13.11 -16.13
CA PHE A 198 13.14 13.99 -15.56
C PHE A 198 14.29 14.14 -16.55
N SER A 199 14.94 15.29 -16.56
CA SER A 199 16.05 15.57 -17.46
C SER A 199 17.31 15.88 -16.68
N PHE A 200 18.42 15.23 -17.06
CA PHE A 200 19.76 15.62 -16.69
C PHE A 200 20.43 16.30 -17.88
N PRO A 201 21.20 17.38 -17.65
CA PRO A 201 21.91 18.04 -18.74
C PRO A 201 23.01 17.11 -19.27
N ALA A 202 23.20 17.05 -20.60
CA ALA A 202 24.25 16.23 -21.20
C ALA A 202 25.57 17.01 -21.30
N ASP A 203 26.01 17.62 -20.20
CA ASP A 203 27.20 18.47 -20.17
C ASP A 203 28.50 17.66 -20.15
N ALA A 204 29.58 18.31 -20.59
CA ALA A 204 30.92 17.80 -20.34
C ALA A 204 31.21 17.80 -18.83
N ALA A 205 31.81 16.74 -18.33
CA ALA A 205 32.08 16.58 -16.90
C ALA A 205 33.36 15.78 -16.66
N LEU A 206 34.12 16.16 -15.64
CA LEU A 206 35.31 15.42 -15.23
C LEU A 206 34.93 14.12 -14.53
N GLN A 207 35.80 13.11 -14.64
CA GLN A 207 35.65 11.86 -13.90
C GLN A 207 35.57 12.13 -12.39
N GLY A 208 34.69 11.41 -11.70
CA GLY A 208 34.44 11.55 -10.27
C GLY A 208 33.40 12.62 -9.91
N SER A 209 32.95 13.42 -10.88
CA SER A 209 31.88 14.40 -10.65
C SER A 209 30.52 13.73 -10.46
N THR A 210 29.65 14.40 -9.69
CA THR A 210 28.32 13.90 -9.37
C THR A 210 27.28 14.99 -9.60
N THR A 211 26.20 14.63 -10.29
CA THR A 211 24.99 15.46 -10.42
C THR A 211 23.85 14.72 -9.72
N PHE A 212 23.10 15.42 -8.87
CA PHE A 212 21.94 14.83 -8.19
C PHE A 212 20.68 15.61 -8.57
N LEU A 213 19.58 14.88 -8.71
CA LEU A 213 18.24 15.42 -8.80
C LEU A 213 17.42 14.75 -7.71
N ARG A 214 16.82 15.55 -6.84
CA ARG A 214 15.96 15.06 -5.77
C ARG A 214 14.66 15.84 -5.79
N GLU A 215 13.59 15.11 -5.97
CA GLU A 215 12.23 15.62 -5.84
C GLU A 215 11.67 15.10 -4.52
N ASP A 216 11.42 16.03 -3.59
CA ASP A 216 10.69 15.75 -2.37
C ASP A 216 9.28 16.29 -2.55
N PHE A 217 8.29 15.41 -2.51
CA PHE A 217 6.91 15.79 -2.73
C PHE A 217 6.26 16.20 -1.40
N ALA A 218 5.89 17.48 -1.28
CA ALA A 218 5.19 17.98 -0.11
C ALA A 218 3.88 17.22 0.15
N VAL A 219 3.23 16.76 -0.93
CA VAL A 219 2.12 15.80 -0.90
C VAL A 219 2.50 14.62 -1.80
N PRO A 220 2.47 13.37 -1.32
CA PRO A 220 2.90 12.22 -2.11
C PRO A 220 2.15 12.07 -3.42
N ILE A 221 2.87 11.68 -4.48
CA ILE A 221 2.27 11.43 -5.80
C ILE A 221 1.78 9.99 -5.86
N ALA A 222 0.49 9.80 -6.15
CA ALA A 222 -0.11 8.49 -6.33
C ALA A 222 0.20 7.89 -7.71
N SER A 223 0.49 6.59 -7.77
CA SER A 223 0.62 5.85 -9.02
C SER A 223 -0.71 5.81 -9.79
N SER A 224 -0.65 5.80 -11.13
CA SER A 224 -1.83 5.92 -12.00
C SER A 224 -2.71 4.67 -12.04
N ALA A 225 -2.12 3.48 -11.94
CA ALA A 225 -2.78 2.19 -11.87
C ALA A 225 -2.53 1.52 -10.52
N GLN A 226 -3.57 0.84 -10.02
CA GLN A 226 -3.49 -0.05 -8.86
C GLN A 226 -2.84 -1.37 -9.26
N ALA A 227 -2.31 -2.09 -8.27
CA ALA A 227 -1.78 -3.45 -8.45
C ALA A 227 -0.71 -3.59 -9.56
N THR A 228 -0.09 -2.47 -9.95
CA THR A 228 0.86 -2.39 -11.05
C THR A 228 2.19 -1.88 -10.51
N ALA A 229 3.30 -2.46 -10.95
CA ALA A 229 4.62 -1.98 -10.59
C ALA A 229 4.83 -0.53 -11.06
N THR A 230 5.65 0.22 -10.35
CA THR A 230 6.09 1.56 -10.78
C THR A 230 7.58 1.47 -11.08
N THR A 231 8.01 1.96 -12.25
CA THR A 231 9.42 1.91 -12.63
C THR A 231 9.96 3.29 -12.92
N VAL A 232 11.24 3.49 -12.60
CA VAL A 232 12.04 4.65 -13.02
C VAL A 232 13.22 4.11 -13.82
N VAL A 233 13.27 4.44 -15.10
CA VAL A 233 14.27 3.94 -16.05
C VAL A 233 15.29 5.04 -16.31
N LEU A 234 16.49 4.84 -15.78
CA LEU A 234 17.67 5.63 -16.09
C LEU A 234 18.33 5.02 -17.33
N PRO A 235 18.44 5.77 -18.44
CA PRO A 235 18.90 5.20 -19.71
C PRO A 235 20.38 4.83 -19.66
N ALA A 236 20.80 3.93 -20.55
CA ALA A 236 22.22 3.65 -20.75
C ALA A 236 22.93 4.94 -21.19
N THR A 237 24.00 5.31 -20.49
CA THR A 237 24.80 6.50 -20.80
C THR A 237 26.27 6.16 -20.59
N THR A 238 27.05 6.23 -21.65
CA THR A 238 28.48 5.85 -21.63
C THR A 238 29.24 6.64 -20.57
N GLY A 239 30.08 5.95 -19.79
CA GLY A 239 30.90 6.59 -18.75
C GLY A 239 30.11 7.07 -17.53
N VAL A 240 28.83 6.76 -17.42
CA VAL A 240 27.97 7.16 -16.30
C VAL A 240 27.56 5.95 -15.46
N ILE A 241 27.62 6.10 -14.14
CA ILE A 241 26.97 5.21 -13.18
C ILE A 241 25.72 5.91 -12.66
N TRP A 242 24.59 5.21 -12.72
CA TRP A 242 23.31 5.67 -12.20
C TRP A 242 23.04 5.08 -10.81
N ARG A 243 22.49 5.90 -9.92
CA ARG A 243 21.84 5.48 -8.69
C ARG A 243 20.48 6.15 -8.59
N ALA A 244 19.45 5.39 -8.29
CA ALA A 244 18.14 5.93 -7.96
C ALA A 244 17.63 5.33 -6.65
N THR A 245 16.90 6.14 -5.89
CA THR A 245 16.19 5.75 -4.68
C THR A 245 14.79 6.36 -4.70
N ALA A 246 13.78 5.56 -4.41
CA ALA A 246 12.41 6.03 -4.25
C ALA A 246 11.93 5.70 -2.83
N GLY A 247 11.39 6.71 -2.14
CA GLY A 247 10.62 6.53 -0.92
C GLY A 247 9.14 6.47 -1.22
N PHE A 248 8.43 5.54 -0.61
CA PHE A 248 7.00 5.37 -0.85
C PHE A 248 6.29 4.68 0.33
N TYR A 249 4.98 4.63 0.23
CA TYR A 249 4.13 3.71 0.99
C TYR A 249 2.98 3.21 0.10
N PRO A 250 2.53 1.96 0.27
CA PRO A 250 1.34 1.47 -0.39
C PRO A 250 0.09 1.81 0.42
N ALA A 251 -0.94 2.32 -0.25
CA ALA A 251 -2.25 2.60 0.34
C ALA A 251 -3.37 2.49 -0.73
N PRO A 252 -4.65 2.40 -0.33
CA PRO A 252 -5.78 2.23 -1.25
C PRO A 252 -5.99 3.39 -2.24
#